data_AF-A0A2N2M7Q2-F1
#
_entry.id   AF-A0A2N2M7Q2-F1
#
_cell.length_a   1.000
_cell.length_b   1.000
_cell.length_c   1.000
_cell.angle_alpha   90.00
_cell.angle_beta   90.00
_cell.angle_gamma   90.00
#
_symmetry.space_group_name_H-M   'P 1'
#
loop_
_entity.id
_entity.type
_entity.pdbx_description
1 polymer ?
#
loop_
_entity_poly.entity_id
_entity_poly.type
_entity_poly.pdbx_seq_one_letter_code
_entity_poly.pdbx_strand_id
1 'polypeptide(L)'
;MSDFLRFLSWYLAISVVGWVSLPVIFRLLPNLASKGFGLAKPFGLLVWGYIFWLLCSFGVLQNNTGGVVLAFVLLFALSIWSSSKGRLKLLVTWIKDNKKSIIVMEILFFVAFGLWTVVRAANPEALNTEKPMELAFIN
;
A
#
# COMPACT_ATOMS: atom_id res chain seq x y z
N MET A 1 7.08 24.05 -3.07
CA MET A 1 5.82 23.55 -3.68
C MET A 1 5.95 22.09 -4.12
N SER A 2 7.05 21.70 -4.78
CA SER A 2 7.32 20.33 -5.22
C SER A 2 7.29 19.28 -4.10
N ASP A 3 7.87 19.59 -2.94
CA ASP A 3 8.02 18.59 -1.87
C ASP A 3 6.70 18.28 -1.18
N PHE A 4 5.84 19.28 -1.03
CA PHE A 4 4.47 19.08 -0.54
C PHE A 4 3.65 18.22 -1.50
N LEU A 5 3.77 18.44 -2.81
CA LEU A 5 3.10 17.62 -3.81
C LEU A 5 3.62 16.17 -3.80
N ARG A 6 4.93 15.95 -3.61
CA ARG A 6 5.54 14.61 -3.46
C ARG A 6 5.09 13.92 -2.17
N PHE A 7 5.02 14.65 -1.07
CA PHE A 7 4.48 14.14 0.19
C PHE A 7 3.04 13.65 0.01
N LEU A 8 2.20 14.50 -0.60
CA LEU A 8 0.80 14.17 -0.82
C LEU A 8 0.62 13.02 -1.82
N SER A 9 1.42 12.98 -2.89
CA SER A 9 1.33 11.90 -3.88
C SER A 9 1.66 10.53 -3.28
N TRP A 10 2.71 10.44 -2.46
CA TRP A 10 3.07 9.20 -1.75
C TRP A 10 2.02 8.79 -0.72
N TYR A 11 1.53 9.75 0.08
CA TYR A 11 0.48 9.48 1.05
C TYR A 11 -0.78 8.91 0.36
N LEU A 12 -1.20 9.55 -0.74
CA LEU A 12 -2.35 9.10 -1.52
C LEU A 12 -2.11 7.76 -2.19
N ALA A 13 -0.93 7.52 -2.77
CA ALA A 13 -0.58 6.25 -3.40
C ALA A 13 -0.66 5.09 -2.40
N ILE A 14 -0.03 5.22 -1.22
CA ILE A 14 -0.08 4.20 -0.16
C ILE A 14 -1.51 4.02 0.35
N SER A 15 -2.27 5.10 0.49
CA SER A 15 -3.67 5.03 0.90
C SER A 15 -4.50 4.24 -0.11
N VAL A 16 -4.39 4.55 -1.41
CA VAL A 16 -5.07 3.84 -2.49
C VAL A 16 -4.72 2.35 -2.47
N VAL A 17 -3.44 2.01 -2.37
CA VAL A 17 -2.99 0.61 -2.27
C VAL A 17 -3.59 -0.08 -1.05
N GLY A 18 -3.60 0.59 0.11
CA GLY A 18 -4.22 0.08 1.33
C GLY A 18 -5.71 -0.22 1.14
N TRP A 19 -6.48 0.73 0.59
CA TRP A 19 -7.91 0.55 0.35
C TRP A 19 -8.21 -0.52 -0.70
N VAL A 20 -7.41 -0.61 -1.77
CA VAL A 20 -7.53 -1.69 -2.76
C VAL A 20 -7.25 -3.05 -2.14
N SER A 21 -6.28 -3.16 -1.24
CA SER A 21 -5.96 -4.43 -0.56
C SER A 21 -6.96 -4.82 0.53
N LEU A 22 -7.81 -3.90 0.98
CA LEU A 22 -8.70 -4.09 2.13
C LEU A 22 -9.61 -5.33 2.01
N PRO A 23 -10.28 -5.59 0.87
CA PRO A 23 -11.10 -6.80 0.73
C PRO A 23 -10.32 -8.11 0.80
N VAL A 24 -9.03 -8.09 0.44
CA VAL A 24 -8.15 -9.26 0.54
C VAL A 24 -7.82 -9.51 2.01
N ILE A 25 -7.32 -8.49 2.73
CA ILE A 25 -6.93 -8.67 4.13
C ILE A 25 -8.13 -8.89 5.05
N PHE A 26 -9.28 -8.29 4.76
CA PHE A 26 -10.53 -8.51 5.48
C PHE A 26 -10.99 -9.97 5.42
N ARG A 27 -10.71 -10.65 4.29
CA ARG A 27 -10.97 -12.07 4.12
C ARG A 27 -9.94 -12.94 4.86
N LEU A 28 -8.69 -12.54 4.90
CA LEU A 28 -7.59 -13.30 5.52
C LEU A 28 -7.56 -13.19 7.05
N LEU A 29 -7.94 -12.03 7.58
CA LEU A 29 -7.84 -11.69 9.01
C LEU A 29 -9.22 -11.37 9.64
N PRO A 30 -10.24 -12.24 9.48
CA PRO A 30 -11.61 -11.94 9.93
C PRO A 30 -11.74 -11.85 11.47
N ASN A 31 -10.83 -12.49 12.21
CA ASN A 31 -10.88 -12.62 13.67
C ASN A 31 -10.20 -11.46 14.41
N LEU A 32 -9.50 -10.56 13.71
CA LEU A 32 -8.91 -9.37 14.33
C LEU A 32 -10.00 -8.35 14.62
N ALA A 33 -9.86 -7.61 15.73
CA ALA A 33 -10.81 -6.55 16.12
C ALA A 33 -11.02 -5.50 15.01
N SER A 34 -9.95 -5.13 14.29
CA SER A 34 -10.00 -4.19 13.17
C SER A 34 -10.24 -4.86 11.80
N LYS A 35 -10.50 -6.18 11.76
CA LYS A 35 -10.65 -7.00 10.55
C LYS A 35 -9.53 -6.76 9.52
N GLY A 36 -8.31 -6.58 10.01
CA GLY A 36 -7.12 -6.36 9.19
C GLY A 36 -6.92 -4.94 8.65
N PHE A 37 -7.81 -3.97 8.92
CA PHE A 37 -7.73 -2.61 8.36
C PHE A 37 -6.38 -1.90 8.63
N GLY A 38 -5.89 -1.96 9.88
CA GLY A 38 -4.60 -1.35 10.25
C GLY A 38 -3.40 -1.93 9.51
N LEU A 39 -3.51 -3.16 8.99
CA LEU A 39 -2.46 -3.83 8.22
C LEU A 39 -2.68 -3.73 6.70
N ALA A 40 -3.77 -3.12 6.23
CA ALA A 40 -4.09 -3.07 4.81
C ALA A 40 -3.01 -2.35 3.99
N LYS A 41 -2.52 -1.20 4.46
CA LYS A 41 -1.46 -0.45 3.77
C LYS A 41 -0.14 -1.24 3.63
N PRO A 42 0.49 -1.76 4.70
CA PRO A 42 1.71 -2.55 4.57
C PRO A 42 1.49 -3.85 3.80
N PHE A 43 0.35 -4.53 3.99
CA PHE A 43 0.01 -5.74 3.23
C PHE A 43 -0.14 -5.46 1.73
N GLY A 44 -0.86 -4.40 1.36
CA GLY A 44 -1.05 -4.00 -0.02
C GLY A 44 0.28 -3.66 -0.71
N LEU A 45 1.16 -2.92 -0.04
CA LEU A 45 2.51 -2.63 -0.55
C LEU A 45 3.33 -3.90 -0.74
N LEU A 46 3.30 -4.80 0.24
CA LEU A 46 4.02 -6.07 0.18
C LEU A 46 3.52 -6.93 -0.99
N VAL A 47 2.21 -7.15 -1.11
CA VAL A 47 1.64 -8.00 -2.17
C VAL A 47 1.86 -7.37 -3.55
N TRP A 48 1.66 -6.06 -3.67
CA TRP A 48 1.88 -5.36 -4.94
C TRP A 48 3.34 -5.46 -5.38
N GLY A 49 4.28 -5.13 -4.50
CA GLY A 49 5.71 -5.21 -4.77
C GLY A 49 6.16 -6.64 -5.06
N TYR A 50 5.63 -7.62 -4.32
CA TYR A 50 5.96 -9.03 -4.52
C TYR A 50 5.47 -9.57 -5.86
N ILE A 51 4.24 -9.25 -6.28
CA ILE A 51 3.72 -9.63 -7.60
C ILE A 51 4.60 -9.04 -8.70
N PHE A 52 4.93 -7.75 -8.59
CA PHE A 52 5.80 -7.08 -9.57
C PHE A 52 7.17 -7.73 -9.66
N TRP A 53 7.84 -7.89 -8.51
CA TRP A 53 9.17 -8.49 -8.42
C TRP A 53 9.20 -9.93 -8.97
N LEU A 54 8.20 -10.73 -8.64
CA LEU A 54 8.12 -12.12 -9.07
C LEU A 54 7.93 -12.24 -10.59
N LEU A 55 7.04 -11.42 -11.16
CA LEU A 55 6.78 -11.43 -12.60
C LEU A 55 7.96 -10.85 -13.41
N CYS A 56 8.69 -9.88 -12.87
CA CYS A 56 9.95 -9.43 -13.46
C CYS A 56 11.02 -10.52 -13.42
N SER A 57 11.12 -11.25 -12.30
CA SER A 57 12.09 -12.34 -12.15
C SER A 57 11.85 -13.49 -13.13
N PHE A 58 10.59 -13.75 -13.50
CA PHE A 58 10.23 -14.73 -14.53
C PHE A 58 10.31 -14.19 -15.97
N GLY A 59 10.67 -12.92 -16.16
CA GLY A 59 10.68 -12.27 -17.48
C GLY A 59 9.30 -12.00 -18.08
N VAL A 60 8.23 -12.12 -17.29
CA VAL A 60 6.84 -11.83 -17.73
C VAL A 60 6.59 -10.32 -17.81
N LEU A 61 7.14 -9.57 -16.84
CA LEU A 61 7.07 -8.11 -16.83
C LEU A 61 8.45 -7.48 -16.99
N GLN A 62 8.47 -6.33 -17.64
CA GLN A 62 9.66 -5.47 -17.68
C GLN A 62 9.68 -4.58 -16.45
N ASN A 63 10.88 -4.25 -15.96
CA ASN A 63 11.09 -3.32 -14.87
C ASN A 63 10.88 -1.87 -15.35
N ASN A 64 9.62 -1.51 -15.61
CA ASN A 64 9.21 -0.17 -16.04
C ASN A 64 7.86 0.20 -15.43
N THR A 65 7.42 1.44 -15.66
CA THR A 65 6.14 1.95 -15.15
C THR A 65 4.95 1.07 -15.56
N GLY A 66 4.95 0.53 -16.78
CA GLY A 66 3.90 -0.36 -17.28
C GLY A 66 3.81 -1.67 -16.49
N GLY A 67 4.95 -2.29 -16.17
CA GLY A 67 5.01 -3.48 -15.33
C GLY A 67 4.48 -3.24 -13.92
N VAL A 68 4.87 -2.13 -13.30
CA VAL A 68 4.39 -1.74 -11.96
C VAL A 68 2.87 -1.52 -11.94
N VAL A 69 2.33 -0.83 -12.95
CA VAL A 69 0.88 -0.60 -13.11
C VAL A 69 0.14 -1.92 -13.36
N LEU A 70 0.67 -2.81 -14.18
CA LEU A 70 0.06 -4.11 -14.44
C LEU A 70 0.00 -4.97 -13.17
N ALA A 71 1.07 -4.98 -12.36
CA ALA A 71 1.07 -5.64 -11.07
C ALA A 71 0.00 -5.06 -10.11
N PHE A 72 -0.24 -3.75 -10.16
CA PHE A 72 -1.32 -3.12 -9.40
C PHE A 72 -2.70 -3.58 -9.87
N VAL A 73 -2.90 -3.68 -11.18
CA VAL A 73 -4.14 -4.21 -11.78
C VAL A 73 -4.40 -5.66 -11.33
N LEU A 74 -3.35 -6.49 -11.20
CA LEU A 74 -3.48 -7.84 -10.67
C LEU A 74 -3.90 -7.85 -9.20
N LEU A 75 -3.32 -6.98 -8.36
CA LEU A 75 -3.78 -6.81 -6.98
C LEU A 75 -5.24 -6.34 -6.92
N PHE A 76 -5.63 -5.41 -7.78
CA PHE A 76 -7.01 -4.93 -7.87
C PHE A 76 -7.98 -6.05 -8.30
N ALA A 77 -7.60 -6.88 -9.27
CA ALA A 77 -8.38 -8.05 -9.68
C ALA A 77 -8.53 -9.06 -8.52
N LEU A 78 -7.47 -9.29 -7.74
CA LEU A 78 -7.51 -10.14 -6.55
C LEU A 78 -8.48 -9.58 -5.50
N SER A 79 -8.53 -8.26 -5.34
CA SER A 79 -9.45 -7.57 -4.45
C SER A 79 -10.92 -7.72 -4.86
N ILE A 80 -11.22 -7.57 -6.16
CA ILE A 80 -12.55 -7.83 -6.72
C ILE A 80 -12.95 -9.29 -6.47
N TRP A 81 -12.05 -10.23 -6.76
CA TRP A 81 -12.29 -11.65 -6.53
C TRP A 81 -12.55 -11.95 -5.04
N SER A 82 -11.81 -11.32 -4.13
CA SER A 82 -12.01 -11.48 -2.68
C SER A 82 -13.37 -10.96 -2.20
N SER A 83 -13.85 -9.89 -2.84
CA SER A 83 -15.14 -9.22 -2.56
C SER A 83 -16.38 -10.01 -3.01
N SER A 84 -16.19 -11.10 -3.78
CA SER A 84 -17.27 -11.97 -4.25
C SER A 84 -18.03 -12.68 -3.11
N LYS A 85 -19.15 -13.35 -3.47
CA LYS A 85 -19.98 -14.17 -2.54
C LYS A 85 -20.57 -13.37 -1.36
N GLY A 86 -21.01 -12.14 -1.60
CA GLY A 86 -21.68 -11.31 -0.58
C GLY A 86 -20.74 -10.67 0.44
N ARG A 87 -19.43 -10.93 0.39
CA ARG A 87 -18.45 -10.33 1.31
C ARG A 87 -18.32 -8.82 1.15
N LEU A 88 -18.54 -8.30 -0.05
CA LEU A 88 -18.58 -6.85 -0.27
C LEU A 88 -19.62 -6.16 0.63
N LYS A 89 -20.80 -6.75 0.80
CA LYS A 89 -21.84 -6.20 1.69
C LYS A 89 -21.36 -6.19 3.14
N LEU A 90 -20.76 -7.28 3.61
CA LEU A 90 -20.20 -7.39 4.97
C LEU A 90 -19.10 -6.35 5.24
N LEU A 91 -18.21 -6.15 4.27
CA LEU A 91 -17.14 -5.16 4.34
C LEU A 91 -17.72 -3.73 4.40
N VAL A 92 -18.69 -3.41 3.54
CA VAL A 92 -19.33 -2.09 3.53
C VAL A 92 -20.09 -1.83 4.83
N THR A 93 -20.83 -2.80 5.35
CA THR A 93 -21.50 -2.69 6.65
C THR A 93 -20.49 -2.47 7.77
N TRP A 94 -19.41 -3.25 7.79
CA TRP A 94 -18.36 -3.08 8.80
C TRP A 94 -17.71 -1.69 8.74
N ILE A 95 -17.42 -1.16 7.55
CA ILE A 95 -16.88 0.20 7.39
C ILE A 95 -17.86 1.24 7.97
N LYS A 96 -19.16 1.08 7.72
CA LYS A 96 -20.19 1.99 8.24
C LYS A 96 -20.27 1.96 9.76
N ASP A 97 -20.18 0.77 10.36
CA ASP A 97 -20.29 0.59 11.80
C ASP A 97 -19.01 1.05 12.53
N ASN A 98 -17.85 0.99 11.87
CA ASN A 98 -16.54 1.24 12.48
C ASN A 98 -15.87 2.54 12.01
N LYS A 99 -16.63 3.51 11.47
CA LYS A 99 -16.10 4.78 10.95
C LYS A 99 -15.17 5.50 11.92
N LYS A 100 -15.52 5.56 13.21
CA LYS A 100 -14.67 6.20 14.23
C LYS A 100 -13.30 5.53 14.34
N SER A 101 -13.29 4.20 14.38
CA SER A 101 -12.04 3.41 14.45
C SER A 101 -11.20 3.60 13.19
N ILE A 102 -11.83 3.59 12.02
CA ILE A 102 -11.18 3.87 10.73
C ILE A 102 -10.54 5.25 10.72
N ILE A 103 -11.27 6.29 11.12
CA ILE A 103 -10.75 7.67 11.17
C ILE A 103 -9.55 7.76 12.11
N VAL A 104 -9.63 7.16 13.31
CA VAL A 104 -8.50 7.15 14.25
C VAL A 104 -7.28 6.46 13.63
N MET A 105 -7.46 5.30 12.99
CA MET A 105 -6.36 4.59 12.32
C MET A 105 -5.77 5.39 11.14
N GLU A 106 -6.60 6.09 10.36
CA GLU A 106 -6.12 6.94 9.27
C GLU A 106 -5.36 8.17 9.79
N ILE A 107 -5.84 8.82 10.86
CA ILE A 107 -5.12 9.93 11.50
C ILE A 107 -3.79 9.43 12.07
N LEU A 108 -3.78 8.30 12.77
CA LEU A 108 -2.54 7.71 13.30
C LEU A 108 -1.56 7.39 12.17
N PHE A 109 -2.04 6.83 11.06
CA PHE A 109 -1.19 6.57 9.90
C PHE A 109 -0.66 7.87 9.29
N PHE A 110 -1.49 8.90 9.12
CA PHE A 110 -1.07 10.19 8.58
C PHE A 110 0.00 10.85 9.45
N VAL A 111 -0.19 10.85 10.78
CA VAL A 111 0.81 11.39 11.73
C VAL A 111 2.09 10.57 11.68
N ALA A 112 2.02 9.24 11.70
CA ALA A 112 3.19 8.38 11.63
C ALA A 112 3.96 8.58 10.30
N PHE A 113 3.24 8.67 9.18
CA PHE A 113 3.81 8.97 7.87
C PHE A 113 4.50 10.34 7.88
N GLY A 114 3.81 11.38 8.38
CA GLY A 114 4.37 12.73 8.53
C GLY A 114 5.67 12.74 9.32
N LEU A 115 5.66 12.17 10.52
CA LEU A 115 6.85 12.06 11.37
C LEU A 115 7.99 11.33 10.66
N TRP A 116 7.70 10.20 10.00
CA TRP A 116 8.72 9.45 9.28
C TRP A 116 9.33 10.22 8.11
N THR A 117 8.51 11.00 7.38
CA THR A 117 9.02 11.85 6.31
C THR A 117 9.95 12.95 6.82
N VAL A 118 9.68 13.52 8.01
CA VAL A 118 10.58 14.49 8.65
C VAL A 118 11.91 13.82 9.03
N VAL A 119 11.85 12.62 9.63
CA VAL A 119 13.06 11.85 9.96
C VAL A 119 13.89 11.59 8.70
N ARG A 120 13.26 11.18 7.59
CA ARG A 120 13.98 10.91 6.34
C ARG A 120 14.50 12.19 5.67
N ALA A 121 13.79 13.31 5.80
CA ALA A 121 14.25 14.60 5.29
C ALA A 121 15.47 15.14 6.06
N ALA A 122 15.56 14.86 7.37
CA ALA A 122 16.71 15.26 8.20
C ALA A 122 17.97 14.44 7.92
N ASN A 123 17.83 13.22 7.37
CA ASN A 123 18.95 12.40 6.92
C ASN A 123 18.71 11.94 5.47
N PRO A 124 18.87 12.85 4.49
CA PRO A 124 18.54 12.58 3.09
C PRO A 124 19.60 11.73 2.38
N GLU A 125 20.81 11.67 2.93
CA GLU A 125 21.95 11.03 2.28
C GLU A 125 21.70 9.54 2.04
N ALA A 126 22.01 9.10 0.82
CA ALA A 126 21.96 7.72 0.38
C ALA A 126 23.37 7.13 0.33
N LEU A 127 24.15 7.38 1.39
CA LEU A 127 25.51 6.87 1.54
C LEU A 127 25.50 5.54 2.31
N ASN A 128 26.44 4.67 1.94
CA ASN A 128 26.72 3.34 2.50
C ASN A 128 25.79 2.19 2.07
N THR A 129 26.31 0.97 2.22
CA THR A 129 25.64 -0.31 1.95
C THR A 129 25.06 -0.41 0.54
N GLU A 130 23.78 -0.76 0.41
CA GLU A 130 23.08 -0.98 -0.86
C GLU A 130 22.51 0.33 -1.44
N LYS A 131 22.53 1.44 -0.67
CA LYS A 131 21.95 2.73 -1.10
C LYS A 131 22.61 3.34 -2.36
N PRO A 132 23.93 3.20 -2.59
CA PRO A 132 24.55 3.60 -3.86
C PRO A 132 24.03 2.79 -5.04
N MET A 133 23.69 1.52 -4.84
CA MET A 133 23.12 0.67 -5.89
C MET A 133 21.68 1.08 -6.20
N GLU A 134 20.88 1.41 -5.19
CA GLU A 134 19.52 1.96 -5.37
C GLU A 134 19.56 3.26 -6.20
N LEU A 135 20.50 4.16 -5.89
CA LEU A 135 20.72 5.39 -6.65
C LEU A 135 21.08 5.12 -8.12
N ALA A 136 21.86 4.07 -8.40
CA ALA A 136 22.23 3.69 -9.76
C ALA A 136 21.06 3.07 -10.55
N PHE A 137 20.05 2.49 -9.87
CA PHE A 137 18.85 1.97 -10.53
C PHE A 137 17.82 3.05 -10.87
N ILE A 138 17.83 4.20 -10.18
CA ILE A 138 16.84 5.27 -10.34
C ILE A 138 17.35 6.52 -11.07
N ASN A 139 18.66 6.64 -11.29
CA ASN A 139 19.32 7.74 -12.05
C ASN A 139 19.75 7.25 -13.43
#